data_AF-A0A0B4EPU7-F1
#
_entry.id   AF-A0A0B4EPU7-F1
#
_cell.length_a   1.000
_cell.length_b   1.000
_cell.length_c   1.000
_cell.angle_alpha   90.00
_cell.angle_beta   90.00
_cell.angle_gamma   90.00
#
_symmetry.space_group_name_H-M   'P 1'
#
loop_
_entity.id
_entity.type
_entity.pdbx_description
1 polymer ?
#
loop_
_entity_poly.entity_id
_entity_poly.type
_entity_poly.pdbx_seq_one_letter_code
_entity_poly.pdbx_strand_id
1 'polypeptide(L)'
;MCKRRDEGGKRCLPHSPEARAEARASGKVWDQIKALAAGASAFWRQTPPVESRAEAEPVLSRWHAFLRDVLLPIYKARVDWIEKRAAKREVRQARDREYIEAARRADEERAQKGEKRWGDEAADRAERAAVAVEEAIQAVEDAEDALLDAEEELACTLPGDFAMTPREGVQFMLYLARAEAEGARSDYEKAKAKQKPADMTPDPKTGLPSRNRRELMRLEKHWEATRQMEQAWEARLEKTLTQEEAEAARDAAAAHLKDMEAHLEVLKEERHAARCALRESSAVELELAA
;
A
#
# COMPACT_ATOMS: atom_id res chain seq x y z
N MET A 1 -12.54 3.70 -21.15
CA MET A 1 -13.61 4.00 -20.16
C MET A 1 -14.39 2.73 -19.87
N CYS A 2 -14.21 2.12 -18.70
CA CYS A 2 -15.02 0.97 -18.31
C CYS A 2 -16.46 1.43 -18.05
N LYS A 3 -17.40 1.05 -18.93
CA LYS A 3 -18.83 1.37 -18.81
C LYS A 3 -19.59 0.41 -17.88
N ARG A 4 -18.93 -0.61 -17.33
CA ARG A 4 -19.57 -1.56 -16.41
C ARG A 4 -19.66 -0.94 -15.01
N ARG A 5 -20.81 -0.34 -14.70
CA ARG A 5 -21.35 -0.49 -13.34
C ARG A 5 -21.53 -2.00 -13.15
N ASP A 6 -20.96 -2.56 -12.09
CA ASP A 6 -21.26 -3.95 -11.76
C ASP A 6 -22.78 -4.03 -11.56
N GLU A 7 -23.41 -5.13 -12.02
CA GLU A 7 -24.84 -5.37 -11.85
C GLU A 7 -25.23 -5.10 -10.38
N GLY A 8 -26.21 -4.22 -10.15
CA GLY A 8 -26.59 -3.76 -8.80
C GLY A 8 -26.01 -2.41 -8.34
N GLY A 9 -25.34 -1.66 -9.21
CA GLY A 9 -24.93 -0.27 -8.91
C GLY A 9 -23.63 -0.15 -8.09
N LYS A 10 -22.97 -1.27 -7.79
CA LYS A 10 -21.62 -1.30 -7.21
C LYS A 10 -20.60 -0.89 -8.30
N ARG A 11 -19.64 -0.01 -7.95
CA ARG A 11 -18.54 0.36 -8.87
C ARG A 11 -17.51 -0.77 -8.90
N CYS A 12 -16.96 -1.12 -10.06
CA CYS A 12 -15.85 -2.08 -10.10
C CYS A 12 -14.64 -1.58 -9.31
N LEU A 13 -13.79 -2.50 -8.83
CA LEU A 13 -12.72 -2.20 -7.88
C LEU A 13 -11.81 -1.03 -8.34
N PRO A 14 -11.34 -0.97 -9.61
CA PRO A 14 -10.54 0.17 -10.10
C PRO A 14 -11.25 1.53 -10.00
N HIS A 15 -12.58 1.54 -9.94
CA HIS A 15 -13.38 2.77 -9.82
C HIS A 15 -13.94 2.99 -8.40
N SER A 16 -13.57 2.16 -7.42
CA SER A 16 -13.93 2.37 -6.02
C SER A 16 -13.26 3.65 -5.46
N PRO A 17 -13.87 4.32 -4.46
CA PRO A 17 -13.24 5.45 -3.79
C PRO A 17 -11.85 5.11 -3.23
N GLU A 18 -11.69 3.91 -2.67
CA GLU A 18 -10.46 3.42 -2.03
C GLU A 18 -9.35 3.19 -3.06
N ALA A 19 -9.67 2.56 -4.20
CA ALA A 19 -8.69 2.38 -5.28
C ALA A 19 -8.21 3.72 -5.87
N ARG A 20 -9.10 4.71 -6.01
CA ARG A 20 -8.72 6.06 -6.45
C ARG A 20 -7.96 6.84 -5.39
N ALA A 21 -8.24 6.61 -4.11
CA ALA A 21 -7.52 7.23 -3.02
C ALA A 21 -6.08 6.70 -2.96
N GLU A 22 -5.92 5.38 -3.08
CA GLU A 22 -4.62 4.71 -3.14
C GLU A 22 -3.80 5.17 -4.34
N ALA A 23 -4.36 5.15 -5.57
CA ALA A 23 -3.64 5.61 -6.75
C ALA A 23 -3.17 7.07 -6.65
N ARG A 24 -3.97 7.95 -6.01
CA ARG A 24 -3.57 9.34 -5.76
C ARG A 24 -2.49 9.44 -4.69
N ALA A 25 -2.55 8.60 -3.65
CA ALA A 25 -1.53 8.56 -2.61
C ALA A 25 -0.20 8.05 -3.16
N SER A 26 -0.22 6.96 -3.94
CA SER A 26 0.93 6.43 -4.67
C SER A 26 1.61 7.50 -5.53
N GLY A 27 0.83 8.19 -6.38
CA GLY A 27 1.34 9.27 -7.23
C GLY A 27 2.03 10.38 -6.44
N LYS A 28 1.47 10.78 -5.28
CA LYS A 28 2.09 11.78 -4.41
C LYS A 28 3.45 11.31 -3.89
N VAL A 29 3.59 10.06 -3.45
CA VAL A 29 4.86 9.54 -2.94
C VAL A 29 5.94 9.64 -4.02
N TRP A 30 5.65 9.15 -5.22
CA TRP A 30 6.56 9.22 -6.36
C TRP A 30 6.93 10.64 -6.76
N ASP A 31 5.96 11.56 -6.73
CA ASP A 31 6.23 12.98 -6.98
C ASP A 31 7.18 13.58 -5.93
N GLN A 32 7.04 13.20 -4.65
CA GLN A 32 7.95 13.67 -3.60
C GLN A 32 9.37 13.10 -3.75
N ILE A 33 9.52 11.84 -4.15
CA ILE A 33 10.84 11.23 -4.39
C ILE A 33 11.54 11.89 -5.57
N LYS A 34 10.81 12.13 -6.68
CA LYS A 34 11.36 12.88 -7.82
C LYS A 34 11.75 14.30 -7.41
N ALA A 35 10.95 14.96 -6.58
CA ALA A 35 11.28 16.28 -6.05
C ALA A 35 12.54 16.26 -5.17
N LEU A 36 12.74 15.21 -4.37
CA LEU A 36 13.98 15.01 -3.61
C LEU A 36 15.18 14.86 -4.53
N ALA A 37 15.15 13.92 -5.49
CA ALA A 37 16.25 13.70 -6.41
C ALA A 37 16.63 14.98 -7.19
N ALA A 38 15.62 15.69 -7.70
CA ALA A 38 15.81 16.94 -8.44
C ALA A 38 16.31 18.08 -7.54
N GLY A 39 15.70 18.27 -6.37
CA GLY A 39 16.05 19.33 -5.43
C GLY A 39 17.45 19.15 -4.86
N ALA A 40 17.82 17.90 -4.55
CA ALA A 40 19.11 17.57 -4.01
C ALA A 40 20.22 17.73 -5.07
N SER A 41 19.98 17.28 -6.31
CA SER A 41 20.88 17.55 -7.43
C SER A 41 21.05 19.05 -7.69
N ALA A 42 19.96 19.82 -7.63
CA ALA A 42 19.99 21.27 -7.83
C ALA A 42 20.76 21.99 -6.71
N PHE A 43 20.56 21.58 -5.46
CA PHE A 43 21.29 22.10 -4.30
C PHE A 43 22.80 21.95 -4.51
N TRP A 44 23.27 20.74 -4.83
CA TRP A 44 24.70 20.49 -4.98
C TRP A 44 25.33 21.16 -6.19
N ARG A 45 24.60 21.30 -7.31
CA ARG A 45 25.09 22.09 -8.46
C ARG A 45 25.27 23.58 -8.15
N GLN A 46 24.52 24.11 -7.18
CA GLN A 46 24.55 25.52 -6.79
C GLN A 46 25.47 25.78 -5.59
N THR A 47 25.97 24.72 -4.95
CA THR A 47 26.87 24.82 -3.80
C THR A 47 28.31 24.96 -4.29
N PRO A 48 29.00 26.06 -3.97
CA PRO A 48 30.40 26.21 -4.32
C PRO A 48 31.28 25.20 -3.55
N PRO A 49 32.46 24.83 -4.09
CA PRO A 49 33.44 24.04 -3.35
C PRO A 49 33.78 24.72 -2.03
N VAL A 50 33.96 23.91 -0.99
CA VAL A 50 34.19 24.38 0.38
C VAL A 50 35.56 23.88 0.83
N GLU A 51 36.46 24.78 1.22
CA GLU A 51 37.86 24.44 1.54
C GLU A 51 38.10 24.37 3.05
N SER A 52 37.17 24.89 3.85
CA SER A 52 37.27 24.91 5.31
C SER A 52 35.95 24.60 6.01
N ARG A 53 36.05 24.13 7.27
CA ARG A 53 34.89 23.85 8.12
C ARG A 53 34.01 25.09 8.36
N ALA A 54 34.62 26.27 8.50
CA ALA A 54 33.90 27.52 8.71
C ALA A 54 33.04 27.92 7.50
N GLU A 55 33.51 27.60 6.29
CA GLU A 55 32.76 27.79 5.04
C GLU A 55 31.68 26.70 4.82
N ALA A 56 31.91 25.49 5.34
CA ALA A 56 30.97 24.37 5.26
C ALA A 56 29.74 24.55 6.17
N GLU A 57 29.90 25.19 7.33
CA GLU A 57 28.82 25.41 8.32
C GLU A 57 27.53 26.03 7.72
N PRO A 58 27.56 27.15 6.97
CA PRO A 58 26.36 27.73 6.36
C PRO A 58 25.76 26.86 5.25
N VAL A 59 26.59 26.11 4.51
CA VAL A 59 26.14 25.17 3.48
C VAL A 59 25.39 24.00 4.12
N LEU A 60 25.96 23.42 5.17
CA LEU A 60 25.34 22.35 5.96
C LEU A 60 24.02 22.79 6.60
N SER A 61 23.96 24.00 7.15
CA SER A 61 22.73 24.55 7.71
C SER A 61 21.60 24.66 6.66
N ARG A 62 21.91 25.17 5.47
CA ARG A 62 20.97 25.23 4.34
C ARG A 62 20.57 23.85 3.84
N TRP A 63 21.50 22.90 3.82
CA TRP A 63 21.25 21.51 3.46
C TRP A 63 20.28 20.84 4.44
N HIS A 64 20.49 21.00 5.75
CA HIS A 64 19.58 20.49 6.77
C HIS A 64 18.17 21.10 6.68
N ALA A 65 18.07 22.39 6.35
CA ALA A 65 16.78 23.04 6.11
C ALA A 65 16.07 22.42 4.88
N PHE A 66 16.79 22.27 3.77
CA PHE A 66 16.29 21.58 2.58
C PHE A 66 15.81 20.15 2.88
N LEU A 67 16.63 19.36 3.57
CA LEU A 67 16.27 18.00 3.95
C LEU A 67 14.99 17.96 4.79
N ARG A 68 14.85 18.85 5.77
CA ARG A 68 13.62 18.95 6.57
C ARG A 68 12.40 19.26 5.71
N ASP A 69 12.54 20.20 4.76
CA ASP A 69 11.45 20.65 3.90
C ASP A 69 10.99 19.56 2.91
N VAL A 70 11.87 18.63 2.54
CA VAL A 70 11.58 17.59 1.54
C VAL A 70 11.28 16.23 2.16
N LEU A 71 12.00 15.84 3.21
CA LEU A 71 11.86 14.53 3.85
C LEU A 71 10.54 14.38 4.64
N LEU A 72 10.05 15.46 5.27
CA LEU A 72 8.79 15.41 6.00
C LEU A 72 7.57 15.19 5.08
N PRO A 73 7.45 15.88 3.92
CA PRO A 73 6.43 15.56 2.92
C PRO A 73 6.50 14.13 2.40
N ILE A 74 7.70 13.58 2.13
CA ILE A 74 7.89 12.18 1.72
C ILE A 74 7.33 11.25 2.77
N TYR A 75 7.74 11.43 4.03
CA TYR A 75 7.26 10.64 5.15
C TYR A 75 5.73 10.62 5.23
N LYS A 76 5.11 11.81 5.21
CA LYS A 76 3.64 11.95 5.26
C LYS A 76 2.94 11.29 4.08
N ALA A 77 3.52 11.42 2.88
CA ALA A 77 2.97 10.78 1.68
C ALA A 77 3.01 9.25 1.81
N ARG A 78 4.09 8.68 2.35
CA ARG A 78 4.19 7.22 2.56
C ARG A 78 3.20 6.70 3.57
N VAL A 79 3.04 7.38 4.72
CA VAL A 79 2.02 7.01 5.71
C VAL A 79 0.62 7.05 5.11
N ASP A 80 0.28 8.13 4.37
CA ASP A 80 -1.00 8.23 3.66
C ASP A 80 -1.19 7.06 2.67
N TRP A 81 -0.15 6.72 1.91
CA TRP A 81 -0.19 5.63 0.94
C TRP A 81 -0.41 4.26 1.58
N ILE A 82 0.33 3.92 2.64
CA ILE A 82 0.17 2.65 3.38
C ILE A 82 -1.27 2.52 3.88
N GLU A 83 -1.83 3.57 4.47
CA GLU A 83 -3.23 3.57 4.92
C GLU A 83 -4.22 3.34 3.77
N LYS A 84 -4.02 4.01 2.62
CA LYS A 84 -4.92 3.85 1.47
C LYS A 84 -4.78 2.50 0.79
N ARG A 85 -3.57 1.92 0.77
CA ARG A 85 -3.31 0.56 0.30
C ARG A 85 -4.04 -0.47 1.18
N ALA A 86 -3.94 -0.35 2.49
CA ALA A 86 -4.70 -1.19 3.43
C ALA A 86 -6.22 -1.09 3.21
N ALA A 87 -6.75 0.13 3.03
CA ALA A 87 -8.19 0.32 2.74
C ALA A 87 -8.61 -0.31 1.39
N LYS A 88 -7.80 -0.17 0.33
CA LYS A 88 -8.05 -0.81 -0.98
C LYS A 88 -8.04 -2.33 -0.86
N ARG A 89 -7.10 -2.89 -0.09
CA ARG A 89 -6.98 -4.32 0.21
C ARG A 89 -8.24 -4.87 0.88
N GLU A 90 -8.71 -4.22 1.94
CA GLU A 90 -9.93 -4.62 2.64
C GLU A 90 -11.15 -4.70 1.71
N VAL A 91 -11.35 -3.69 0.86
CA VAL A 91 -12.47 -3.68 -0.09
C VAL A 91 -12.35 -4.80 -1.11
N ARG A 92 -11.14 -5.09 -1.59
CA ARG A 92 -10.89 -6.19 -2.53
C ARG A 92 -11.19 -7.54 -1.89
N GLN A 93 -10.63 -7.81 -0.71
CA GLN A 93 -10.84 -9.06 0.03
C GLN A 93 -12.31 -9.25 0.46
N ALA A 94 -13.02 -8.17 0.81
CA ALA A 94 -14.44 -8.23 1.11
C ALA A 94 -15.26 -8.63 -0.12
N ARG A 95 -14.95 -8.08 -1.30
CA ARG A 95 -15.64 -8.43 -2.56
C ARG A 95 -15.38 -9.86 -3.00
N ASP A 96 -14.14 -10.34 -2.86
CA ASP A 96 -13.80 -11.70 -3.23
C ASP A 96 -14.50 -12.70 -2.30
N ARG A 97 -14.60 -12.41 -1.00
CA ARG A 97 -15.41 -13.17 -0.04
C ARG A 97 -16.91 -13.16 -0.39
N GLU A 98 -17.49 -11.98 -0.63
CA GLU A 98 -18.90 -11.85 -1.04
C GLU A 98 -19.21 -12.70 -2.29
N TYR A 99 -18.30 -12.71 -3.26
CA TYR A 99 -18.44 -13.50 -4.48
C TYR A 99 -18.40 -15.02 -4.20
N ILE A 100 -17.43 -15.48 -3.43
CA ILE A 100 -17.27 -16.91 -3.09
C ILE A 100 -18.48 -17.41 -2.29
N GLU A 101 -18.93 -16.65 -1.30
CA GLU A 101 -20.12 -16.99 -0.51
C GLU A 101 -21.39 -17.04 -1.36
N ALA A 102 -21.56 -16.10 -2.31
CA ALA A 102 -22.69 -16.12 -3.23
C ALA A 102 -22.65 -17.35 -4.16
N ALA A 103 -21.45 -17.73 -4.62
CA ALA A 103 -21.28 -18.92 -5.44
C ALA A 103 -21.62 -20.22 -4.67
N ARG A 104 -21.21 -20.32 -3.40
CA ARG A 104 -21.56 -21.46 -2.53
C ARG A 104 -23.06 -21.56 -2.28
N ARG A 105 -23.72 -20.44 -1.93
CA ARG A 105 -25.18 -20.39 -1.76
C ARG A 105 -25.93 -20.79 -3.03
N ALA A 106 -25.47 -20.33 -4.19
CA ALA A 106 -26.07 -20.71 -5.47
C ALA A 106 -25.95 -22.22 -5.76
N ASP A 107 -24.83 -22.86 -5.41
CA ASP A 107 -24.66 -24.31 -5.56
C ASP A 107 -25.58 -25.10 -4.59
N GLU A 108 -25.72 -24.63 -3.35
CA GLU A 108 -26.66 -25.21 -2.37
C GLU A 108 -28.11 -25.12 -2.85
N GLU A 109 -28.53 -23.98 -3.41
CA GLU A 109 -29.86 -23.80 -3.99
C GLU A 109 -30.10 -24.73 -5.19
N ARG A 110 -29.10 -24.90 -6.06
CA ARG A 110 -29.14 -25.88 -7.17
C ARG A 110 -29.35 -27.30 -6.64
N ALA A 111 -28.59 -27.67 -5.60
CA ALA A 111 -28.72 -28.98 -4.97
C ALA A 111 -30.13 -29.22 -4.40
N GLN A 112 -30.73 -28.21 -3.76
CA GLN A 112 -32.11 -28.29 -3.23
C GLN A 112 -33.16 -28.43 -4.34
N LYS A 113 -32.92 -27.84 -5.51
CA LYS A 113 -33.79 -27.93 -6.70
C LYS A 113 -33.58 -29.21 -7.51
N GLY A 114 -32.60 -30.04 -7.15
CA GLY A 114 -32.23 -31.24 -7.90
C GLY A 114 -31.51 -30.92 -9.22
N GLU A 115 -30.97 -29.71 -9.37
CA GLU A 115 -30.21 -29.27 -10.54
C GLU A 115 -28.77 -29.78 -10.47
N LYS A 116 -28.07 -29.74 -11.61
CA LYS A 116 -26.66 -30.15 -11.66
C LYS A 116 -25.81 -29.16 -10.85
N ARG A 117 -25.18 -29.67 -9.80
CA ARG A 117 -24.19 -28.94 -8.99
C ARG A 117 -22.94 -28.63 -9.83
N TRP A 118 -22.31 -27.51 -9.54
CA TRP A 118 -20.93 -27.26 -9.98
C TRP A 118 -19.95 -28.10 -9.16
N GLY A 119 -20.35 -28.46 -7.94
CA GLY A 119 -19.55 -29.22 -6.99
C GLY A 119 -18.60 -28.33 -6.20
N ASP A 120 -18.24 -28.77 -5.00
CA ASP A 120 -17.40 -28.02 -4.06
C ASP A 120 -16.04 -27.65 -4.71
N GLU A 121 -15.54 -28.49 -5.63
CA GLU A 121 -14.29 -28.28 -6.37
C GLU A 121 -14.24 -26.96 -7.17
N ALA A 122 -15.38 -26.50 -7.72
CA ALA A 122 -15.43 -25.28 -8.53
C ALA A 122 -15.39 -24.02 -7.66
N ALA A 123 -16.13 -24.01 -6.54
CA ALA A 123 -16.08 -22.93 -5.56
C ALA A 123 -14.70 -22.86 -4.90
N ASP A 124 -14.12 -24.01 -4.56
CA ASP A 124 -12.79 -24.10 -3.97
C ASP A 124 -11.69 -23.66 -4.94
N ARG A 125 -11.85 -23.95 -6.25
CA ARG A 125 -10.93 -23.41 -7.28
C ARG A 125 -11.00 -21.89 -7.36
N ALA A 126 -12.20 -21.31 -7.29
CA ALA A 126 -12.37 -19.85 -7.30
C ALA A 126 -11.82 -19.20 -6.02
N GLU A 127 -11.97 -19.85 -4.86
CA GLU A 127 -11.38 -19.42 -3.60
C GLU A 127 -9.85 -19.46 -3.65
N ARG A 128 -9.25 -20.59 -4.07
CA ARG A 128 -7.80 -20.70 -4.25
C ARG A 128 -7.24 -19.66 -5.21
N ALA A 129 -7.91 -19.44 -6.34
CA ALA A 129 -7.47 -18.43 -7.30
C ALA A 129 -7.61 -16.99 -6.76
N ALA A 130 -8.61 -16.72 -5.91
CA ALA A 130 -8.72 -15.42 -5.23
C ALA A 130 -7.59 -15.20 -4.21
N VAL A 131 -7.27 -16.23 -3.43
CA VAL A 131 -6.14 -16.20 -2.47
C VAL A 131 -4.81 -16.02 -3.22
N ALA A 132 -4.55 -16.79 -4.27
CA ALA A 132 -3.31 -16.68 -5.06
C ALA A 132 -3.13 -15.28 -5.68
N VAL A 133 -4.21 -14.69 -6.22
CA VAL A 133 -4.15 -13.30 -6.71
C VAL A 133 -3.88 -12.30 -5.58
N GLU A 134 -4.43 -12.52 -4.38
CA GLU A 134 -4.18 -11.64 -3.24
C GLU A 134 -2.72 -11.71 -2.78
N GLU A 135 -2.15 -12.92 -2.70
CA GLU A 135 -0.74 -13.14 -2.40
C GLU A 135 0.17 -12.48 -3.45
N ALA A 136 -0.16 -12.60 -4.73
CA ALA A 136 0.61 -11.95 -5.80
C ALA A 136 0.47 -10.42 -5.79
N ILE A 137 -0.70 -9.88 -5.43
CA ILE A 137 -0.83 -8.43 -5.22
C ILE A 137 0.04 -7.98 -4.05
N GLN A 138 0.06 -8.73 -2.94
CA GLN A 138 0.93 -8.42 -1.81
C GLN A 138 2.40 -8.42 -2.25
N ALA A 139 2.84 -9.42 -3.03
CA ALA A 139 4.20 -9.49 -3.55
C ALA A 139 4.56 -8.29 -4.46
N VAL A 140 3.61 -7.82 -5.29
CA VAL A 140 3.79 -6.58 -6.07
C VAL A 140 3.90 -5.37 -5.15
N GLU A 141 3.03 -5.24 -4.16
CA GLU A 141 3.05 -4.13 -3.20
C GLU A 141 4.38 -4.11 -2.41
N ASP A 142 4.91 -5.28 -2.02
CA ASP A 142 6.21 -5.41 -1.35
C ASP A 142 7.38 -5.05 -2.29
N ALA A 143 7.30 -5.42 -3.57
CA ALA A 143 8.30 -5.05 -4.57
C ALA A 143 8.27 -3.55 -4.92
N GLU A 144 7.08 -2.94 -4.95
CA GLU A 144 6.93 -1.48 -5.08
C GLU A 144 7.57 -0.76 -3.90
N ASP A 145 7.36 -1.26 -2.67
CA ASP A 145 7.99 -0.70 -1.48
C ASP A 145 9.52 -0.85 -1.53
N ALA A 146 10.03 -2.01 -1.97
CA ALA A 146 11.46 -2.20 -2.16
C ALA A 146 12.09 -1.24 -3.18
N LEU A 147 11.39 -0.98 -4.30
CA LEU A 147 11.86 0.00 -5.29
C LEU A 147 11.82 1.42 -4.74
N LEU A 148 10.75 1.77 -4.04
CA LEU A 148 10.61 3.06 -3.38
C LEU A 148 11.78 3.30 -2.41
N ASP A 149 12.09 2.29 -1.62
CA ASP A 149 13.14 2.31 -0.62
C ASP A 149 14.52 2.51 -1.27
N ALA A 150 14.79 1.81 -2.37
CA ALA A 150 16.03 1.95 -3.13
C ALA A 150 16.17 3.34 -3.78
N GLU A 151 15.08 3.93 -4.27
CA GLU A 151 15.08 5.29 -4.85
C GLU A 151 15.32 6.36 -3.77
N GLU A 152 14.74 6.20 -2.58
CA GLU A 152 15.01 7.08 -1.43
C GLU A 152 16.49 6.99 -1.00
N GLU A 153 17.04 5.78 -0.94
CA GLU A 153 18.44 5.57 -0.58
C GLU A 153 19.38 6.18 -1.61
N LEU A 154 19.16 5.92 -2.90
CA LEU A 154 19.92 6.53 -3.98
C LEU A 154 19.89 8.06 -3.89
N ALA A 155 18.73 8.64 -3.64
CA ALA A 155 18.59 10.09 -3.46
C ALA A 155 19.37 10.63 -2.24
N CYS A 156 19.65 9.80 -1.23
CA CYS A 156 20.46 10.14 -0.06
C CYS A 156 21.97 9.87 -0.23
N THR A 157 22.41 9.22 -1.31
CA THR A 157 23.84 8.86 -1.58
C THR A 157 24.64 9.91 -2.37
N LEU A 158 24.17 11.16 -2.44
CA LEU A 158 24.71 12.17 -3.34
C LEU A 158 26.20 12.53 -3.12
N PRO A 159 26.91 12.94 -4.18
CA PRO A 159 28.36 13.15 -4.14
C PRO A 159 28.73 14.45 -3.42
N GLY A 160 29.56 14.34 -2.38
CA GLY A 160 30.23 15.48 -1.75
C GLY A 160 30.65 15.20 -0.30
N ASP A 161 31.91 15.48 0.04
CA ASP A 161 32.54 15.19 1.34
C ASP A 161 31.95 15.95 2.55
N PHE A 162 30.92 16.78 2.36
CA PHE A 162 30.34 17.64 3.41
C PHE A 162 28.82 17.77 3.33
N ALA A 163 28.13 16.68 2.98
CA ALA A 163 26.70 16.50 3.21
C ALA A 163 26.54 15.52 4.36
N MET A 164 25.43 15.57 5.11
CA MET A 164 25.06 14.45 5.99
C MET A 164 25.35 13.13 5.27
N THR A 165 26.10 12.25 5.91
CA THR A 165 26.35 10.91 5.39
C THR A 165 25.00 10.24 5.11
N PRO A 166 24.90 9.30 4.15
CA PRO A 166 23.64 8.61 3.87
C PRO A 166 23.02 8.00 5.13
N ARG A 167 23.88 7.57 6.08
CA ARG A 167 23.51 7.11 7.42
C ARG A 167 22.77 8.16 8.24
N GLU A 168 23.25 9.40 8.27
CA GLU A 168 22.62 10.50 9.00
C GLU A 168 21.25 10.85 8.39
N GLY A 169 21.09 10.78 7.07
CA GLY A 169 19.81 10.96 6.39
C GLY A 169 18.77 9.93 6.82
N VAL A 170 19.16 8.66 6.78
CA VAL A 170 18.33 7.54 7.27
C VAL A 170 18.00 7.70 8.76
N GLN A 171 18.96 8.13 9.57
CA GLN A 171 18.77 8.37 11.00
C GLN A 171 17.75 9.49 11.28
N PHE A 172 17.77 10.57 10.50
CA PHE A 172 16.77 11.64 10.59
C PHE A 172 15.36 11.12 10.29
N MET A 173 15.20 10.32 9.23
CA MET A 173 13.92 9.71 8.89
C MET A 173 13.41 8.75 9.96
N LEU A 174 14.30 7.95 10.54
CA LEU A 174 13.97 7.10 11.68
C LEU A 174 13.47 7.92 12.88
N TYR A 175 14.09 9.07 13.18
CA TYR A 175 13.61 9.92 14.27
C TYR A 175 12.23 10.53 14.00
N LEU A 176 11.95 10.93 12.76
CA LEU A 176 10.60 11.37 12.37
C LEU A 176 9.58 10.24 12.52
N ALA A 177 9.91 9.03 12.05
CA ALA A 177 9.04 7.87 12.15
C ALA A 177 8.74 7.51 13.61
N ARG A 178 9.76 7.50 14.48
CA ARG A 178 9.61 7.27 15.92
C ARG A 178 8.71 8.29 16.60
N ALA A 179 8.91 9.57 16.30
CA ALA A 179 8.11 10.65 16.89
C ALA A 179 6.63 10.53 16.50
N GLU A 180 6.34 10.23 15.23
CA GLU A 180 4.97 10.05 14.76
C GLU A 180 4.35 8.75 15.29
N ALA A 181 5.09 7.64 15.34
CA ALA A 181 4.60 6.38 15.89
C ALA A 181 4.20 6.52 17.37
N GLU A 182 4.99 7.24 18.16
CA GLU A 182 4.66 7.56 19.55
C GLU A 182 3.44 8.49 19.66
N GLY A 183 3.35 9.49 18.78
CA GLY A 183 2.17 10.38 18.68
C GLY A 183 0.89 9.61 18.34
N ALA A 184 0.92 8.77 17.31
CA ALA A 184 -0.19 7.94 16.87
C ALA A 184 -0.61 6.94 17.95
N ARG A 185 0.35 6.32 18.64
CA ARG A 185 0.11 5.47 19.81
C ARG A 185 -0.60 6.24 20.91
N SER A 186 -0.11 7.42 21.26
CA SER A 186 -0.69 8.28 22.30
C SER A 186 -2.15 8.62 22.00
N ASP A 187 -2.45 8.96 20.74
CA ASP A 187 -3.79 9.31 20.32
C ASP A 187 -4.74 8.11 20.30
N TYR A 188 -4.26 6.95 19.82
CA TYR A 188 -4.99 5.69 19.92
C TYR A 188 -5.33 5.34 21.37
N GLU A 189 -4.35 5.36 22.29
CA GLU A 189 -4.59 5.02 23.70
C GLU A 189 -5.54 6.01 24.39
N LYS A 190 -5.44 7.32 24.10
CA LYS A 190 -6.39 8.32 24.59
C LYS A 190 -7.81 8.09 24.07
N ALA A 191 -7.97 7.72 22.80
CA ALA A 191 -9.27 7.41 22.22
C ALA A 191 -9.85 6.11 22.78
N LYS A 192 -9.00 5.09 22.96
CA LYS A 192 -9.33 3.79 23.55
C LYS A 192 -9.81 3.94 25.00
N ALA A 193 -9.13 4.74 25.81
CA ALA A 193 -9.53 5.02 27.20
C ALA A 193 -10.89 5.74 27.32
N LYS A 194 -11.34 6.41 26.25
CA LYS A 194 -12.63 7.12 26.20
C LYS A 194 -13.78 6.26 25.66
N GLN A 195 -13.50 5.04 25.18
CA GLN A 195 -14.54 4.12 24.69
C GLN A 195 -15.50 3.71 25.81
N LYS A 196 -16.79 3.77 25.53
CA LYS A 196 -17.85 3.24 26.40
C LYS A 196 -18.37 1.92 25.83
N PRO A 197 -18.97 1.04 26.64
CA PRO A 197 -19.59 -0.19 26.14
C PRO A 197 -20.62 0.05 25.01
N ALA A 198 -21.36 1.16 25.06
CA ALA A 198 -22.31 1.54 24.02
C ALA A 198 -21.65 1.86 22.68
N ASP A 199 -20.38 2.26 22.66
CA ASP A 199 -19.64 2.53 21.41
C ASP A 199 -19.28 1.24 20.67
N MET A 200 -19.24 0.10 21.37
CA MET A 200 -18.93 -1.23 20.83
C MET A 200 -20.15 -1.88 20.16
N THR A 201 -21.36 -1.38 20.43
CA THR A 201 -22.58 -1.86 19.79
C THR A 201 -22.76 -1.16 18.44
N PRO A 202 -22.90 -1.91 17.33
CA PRO A 202 -23.25 -1.33 16.04
C PRO A 202 -24.60 -0.59 16.10
N ASP A 203 -24.74 0.46 15.30
CA ASP A 203 -25.98 1.20 15.20
C ASP A 203 -27.12 0.25 14.77
N PRO A 204 -28.23 0.15 15.52
CA PRO A 204 -29.27 -0.84 15.27
C PRO A 204 -30.07 -0.59 13.99
N LYS A 205 -29.98 0.61 13.37
CA LYS A 205 -30.66 0.94 12.12
C LYS A 205 -29.80 0.66 10.90
N THR A 206 -28.48 0.86 11.02
CA THR A 206 -27.55 0.80 9.89
C THR A 206 -26.59 -0.39 9.95
N GLY A 207 -26.48 -1.06 11.10
CA GLY A 207 -25.51 -2.13 11.36
C GLY A 207 -24.06 -1.66 11.37
N LEU A 208 -23.80 -0.36 11.25
CA LEU A 208 -22.47 0.22 11.15
C LEU A 208 -21.87 0.47 12.53
N PRO A 209 -20.54 0.39 12.68
CA PRO A 209 -19.88 0.77 13.93
C PRO A 209 -20.19 2.23 14.30
N SER A 210 -20.30 2.49 15.61
CA SER A 210 -20.50 3.84 16.14
C SER A 210 -19.42 4.81 15.62
N ARG A 211 -19.70 6.12 15.65
CA ARG A 211 -18.70 7.13 15.24
C ARG A 211 -17.39 7.00 16.04
N ASN A 212 -17.49 6.77 17.35
CA ASN A 212 -16.34 6.61 18.23
C ASN A 212 -15.57 5.32 17.93
N ARG A 213 -16.26 4.22 17.59
CA ARG A 213 -15.63 2.97 17.16
C ARG A 213 -14.93 3.12 15.82
N ARG A 214 -15.54 3.80 14.85
CA ARG A 214 -14.90 4.10 13.56
C ARG A 214 -13.66 4.96 13.72
N GLU A 215 -13.72 5.96 14.60
CA GLU A 215 -12.55 6.80 14.88
C GLU A 215 -11.42 6.00 15.54
N LEU A 216 -11.73 5.12 16.49
CA LEU A 216 -10.74 4.24 17.10
C LEU A 216 -10.08 3.32 16.05
N MET A 217 -10.87 2.70 15.17
CA MET A 217 -10.35 1.86 14.08
C MET A 217 -9.46 2.66 13.11
N ARG A 218 -9.78 3.94 12.87
CA ARG A 218 -8.94 4.83 12.04
C ARG A 218 -7.61 5.11 12.72
N LEU A 219 -7.62 5.42 14.02
CA LEU A 219 -6.40 5.68 14.80
C LEU A 219 -5.54 4.42 14.94
N GLU A 220 -6.16 3.24 15.07
CA GLU A 220 -5.47 1.95 15.10
C GLU A 220 -4.71 1.69 13.80
N LYS A 221 -5.37 1.88 12.65
CA LYS A 221 -4.75 1.76 11.32
C LYS A 221 -3.61 2.78 11.12
N HIS A 222 -3.81 4.01 11.58
CA HIS A 222 -2.78 5.04 11.51
C HIS A 222 -1.55 4.69 12.37
N TRP A 223 -1.78 4.18 13.59
CA TRP A 223 -0.70 3.71 14.45
C TRP A 223 0.04 2.51 13.86
N GLU A 224 -0.68 1.57 13.25
CA GLU A 224 -0.04 0.44 12.57
C GLU A 224 0.81 0.89 11.38
N ALA A 225 0.32 1.83 10.57
CA ALA A 225 1.07 2.39 9.44
C ALA A 225 2.35 3.12 9.88
N THR A 226 2.29 3.90 10.95
CA THR A 226 3.47 4.61 11.49
C THR A 226 4.49 3.66 12.11
N ARG A 227 4.03 2.57 12.77
CA ARG A 227 4.92 1.52 13.29
C ARG A 227 5.63 0.74 12.17
N GLN A 228 4.92 0.40 11.08
CA GLN A 228 5.55 -0.25 9.92
C GLN A 228 6.62 0.66 9.30
N MET A 229 6.36 1.96 9.22
CA MET A 229 7.33 2.94 8.75
C MET A 229 8.58 3.01 9.65
N GLU A 230 8.40 3.05 10.97
CA GLU A 230 9.50 3.02 11.95
C GLU A 230 10.40 1.79 11.73
N GLN A 231 9.81 0.61 11.61
CA GLN A 231 10.55 -0.65 11.39
C GLN A 231 11.32 -0.64 10.06
N ALA A 232 10.72 -0.10 9.00
CA ALA A 232 11.39 0.03 7.71
C ALA A 232 12.63 0.92 7.78
N TRP A 233 12.54 2.08 8.45
CA TRP A 233 13.68 2.98 8.64
C TRP A 233 14.75 2.41 9.57
N GLU A 234 14.35 1.66 10.59
CA GLU A 234 15.29 1.01 11.51
C GLU A 234 16.13 -0.04 10.78
N ALA A 235 15.50 -0.90 9.97
CA ALA A 235 16.20 -1.90 9.16
C ALA A 235 17.18 -1.27 8.15
N ARG A 236 16.88 -0.07 7.65
CA ARG A 236 17.78 0.67 6.73
C ARG A 236 18.98 1.28 7.42
N LEU A 237 18.84 1.74 8.66
CA LEU A 237 19.97 2.34 9.38
C LEU A 237 21.12 1.35 9.57
N GLU A 238 20.83 0.05 9.57
CA GLU A 238 21.81 -1.03 9.65
C GLU A 238 22.57 -1.27 8.33
N LYS A 239 22.04 -0.85 7.18
CA LYS A 239 22.54 -1.18 5.83
C LYS A 239 22.69 0.07 4.96
N THR A 240 23.58 0.98 5.36
CA THR A 240 23.87 2.16 4.54
C THR A 240 24.74 1.79 3.34
N LEU A 241 24.23 1.98 2.12
CA LEU A 241 24.93 1.63 0.88
C LEU A 241 25.84 2.75 0.35
N THR A 242 26.84 2.37 -0.44
CA THR A 242 27.53 3.29 -1.36
C THR A 242 26.62 3.67 -2.54
N GLN A 243 26.98 4.71 -3.31
CA GLN A 243 26.18 5.11 -4.47
C GLN A 243 26.06 3.99 -5.52
N GLU A 244 27.16 3.30 -5.85
CA GLU A 244 27.14 2.18 -6.81
C GLU A 244 26.25 1.03 -6.32
N GLU A 245 26.30 0.72 -5.03
CA GLU A 245 25.43 -0.30 -4.41
C GLU A 245 23.97 0.15 -4.40
N ALA A 246 23.67 1.43 -4.18
CA ALA A 246 22.32 1.98 -4.22
C ALA A 246 21.73 1.98 -5.65
N GLU A 247 22.53 2.31 -6.66
CA GLU A 247 22.12 2.22 -8.08
C GLU A 247 21.82 0.76 -8.46
N ALA A 248 22.69 -0.18 -8.06
CA ALA A 248 22.47 -1.60 -8.29
C ALA A 248 21.24 -2.13 -7.56
N ALA A 249 20.99 -1.67 -6.33
CA ALA A 249 19.80 -2.03 -5.56
C ALA A 249 18.51 -1.53 -6.22
N ARG A 250 18.50 -0.29 -6.74
CA ARG A 250 17.37 0.25 -7.52
C ARG A 250 17.08 -0.62 -8.75
N ASP A 251 18.11 -0.96 -9.52
CA ASP A 251 17.93 -1.77 -10.74
C ASP A 251 17.43 -3.18 -10.44
N ALA A 252 17.95 -3.80 -9.39
CA ALA A 252 17.46 -5.09 -8.92
C ALA A 252 16.00 -5.02 -8.46
N ALA A 253 15.62 -3.98 -7.70
CA ALA A 253 14.25 -3.78 -7.25
C ALA A 253 13.28 -3.52 -8.42
N ALA A 254 13.70 -2.72 -9.41
CA ALA A 254 12.91 -2.46 -10.61
C ALA A 254 12.69 -3.72 -11.45
N ALA A 255 13.71 -4.56 -11.60
CA ALA A 255 13.60 -5.86 -12.27
C ALA A 255 12.65 -6.79 -11.49
N HIS A 256 12.78 -6.86 -10.18
CA HIS A 256 11.93 -7.68 -9.32
C HIS A 256 10.46 -7.26 -9.38
N LEU A 257 10.17 -5.96 -9.33
CA LEU A 257 8.81 -5.42 -9.47
C LEU A 257 8.18 -5.87 -10.81
N LYS A 258 8.93 -5.75 -11.90
CA LYS A 258 8.46 -6.17 -13.23
C LYS A 258 8.13 -7.67 -13.28
N ASP A 259 8.94 -8.51 -12.64
CA ASP A 259 8.68 -9.96 -12.56
C ASP A 259 7.42 -10.27 -11.73
N MET A 260 7.20 -9.56 -10.61
CA MET A 260 6.01 -9.72 -9.79
C MET A 260 4.75 -9.23 -10.51
N GLU A 261 4.82 -8.12 -11.25
CA GLU A 261 3.73 -7.65 -12.11
C GLU A 261 3.35 -8.68 -13.18
N ALA A 262 4.35 -9.27 -13.84
CA ALA A 262 4.13 -10.33 -14.83
C ALA A 262 3.45 -11.57 -14.20
N HIS A 263 3.90 -11.98 -13.01
CA HIS A 263 3.29 -13.08 -12.28
C HIS A 263 1.84 -12.80 -11.89
N LEU A 264 1.55 -11.57 -11.44
CA LEU A 264 0.20 -11.14 -11.09
C LEU A 264 -0.76 -11.19 -12.29
N GLU A 265 -0.32 -10.82 -13.49
CA GLU A 265 -1.16 -10.91 -14.69
C GLU A 265 -1.57 -12.35 -15.00
N VAL A 266 -0.66 -13.32 -14.90
CA VAL A 266 -0.97 -14.74 -15.06
C VAL A 266 -2.04 -15.20 -14.06
N LEU A 267 -1.89 -14.85 -12.78
CA LEU A 267 -2.85 -15.24 -11.75
C LEU A 267 -4.21 -14.54 -11.89
N LYS A 268 -4.24 -13.31 -12.41
CA LYS A 268 -5.50 -12.63 -12.76
C LYS A 268 -6.26 -13.38 -13.85
N GLU A 269 -5.55 -13.91 -14.85
CA GLU A 269 -6.14 -14.74 -15.91
C GLU A 269 -6.70 -16.05 -15.34
N GLU A 270 -5.96 -16.71 -14.45
CA GLU A 270 -6.43 -17.93 -13.78
C GLU A 270 -7.69 -17.69 -12.93
N ARG A 271 -7.72 -16.59 -12.17
CA ARG A 271 -8.91 -16.18 -11.40
C ARG A 271 -10.07 -15.85 -12.32
N HIS A 272 -9.82 -15.20 -13.46
CA HIS A 272 -10.86 -14.96 -14.45
C HIS A 272 -11.42 -16.27 -15.01
N ALA A 273 -10.56 -17.22 -15.39
CA ALA A 273 -10.95 -18.55 -15.87
C ALA A 273 -11.77 -19.32 -14.82
N ALA A 274 -11.35 -19.30 -13.56
CA ALA A 274 -12.10 -19.94 -12.46
C ALA A 274 -13.50 -19.34 -12.29
N ARG A 275 -13.64 -18.01 -12.42
CA ARG A 275 -14.94 -17.31 -12.37
C ARG A 275 -15.82 -17.59 -13.59
N CYS A 276 -15.22 -17.72 -14.78
CA CYS A 276 -15.96 -18.08 -16.00
C CYS A 276 -16.49 -19.51 -15.94
N ALA A 277 -15.72 -20.46 -15.38
CA ALA A 277 -16.18 -21.83 -15.18
C ALA A 277 -17.44 -21.92 -14.31
N LEU A 278 -17.60 -21.03 -13.32
CA LEU A 278 -18.81 -20.90 -12.50
C LEU A 278 -19.99 -20.23 -13.22
N ARG A 279 -19.74 -19.49 -14.31
CA ARG A 279 -20.77 -18.81 -15.13
C ARG A 279 -21.24 -19.65 -16.31
N GLU A 280 -20.35 -20.33 -17.02
CA GLU A 280 -20.71 -21.15 -18.17
C GLU A 280 -21.56 -22.36 -17.74
N SER A 281 -21.30 -22.89 -16.54
CA SER A 281 -22.16 -23.90 -15.92
C SER A 281 -23.53 -23.36 -15.47
N SER A 282 -23.78 -22.05 -15.54
CA SER A 282 -25.08 -21.43 -15.27
C SER A 282 -25.84 -21.00 -16.53
N ALA A 283 -25.12 -20.70 -17.62
CA ALA A 283 -25.70 -20.25 -18.90
C ALA A 283 -26.12 -21.41 -19.82
N VAL A 284 -25.41 -22.55 -19.78
CA VAL A 284 -25.71 -23.70 -20.66
C VAL A 284 -27.08 -24.35 -20.37
N GLU A 285 -27.69 -24.10 -19.20
CA GLU A 285 -29.03 -24.60 -18.87
C GLU A 285 -30.17 -23.72 -19.41
N LEU A 286 -29.93 -22.44 -19.73
CA LEU A 286 -30.97 -21.56 -20.29
C LEU A 286 -31.24 -21.81 -21.78
N GLU A 287 -30.26 -22.32 -22.53
CA GLU A 287 -30.43 -22.69 -23.95
C GLU A 287 -30.95 -24.11 -24.16
N LEU A 288 -30.84 -24.99 -23.16
CA LEU A 288 -31.40 -26.36 -23.22
C LEU A 288 -32.81 -26.47 -22.62
N ALA A 289 -33.29 -25.41 -21.95
CA ALA A 289 -34.64 -25.30 -21.39
C ALA A 289 -35.57 -24.34 -22.17
N ALA A 290 -35.10 -23.77 -23.29
CA ALA A 290 -35.87 -22.95 -24.24
C ALA A 290 -36.15 -23.74 -25.54
#